data_AF-A0A0F2SK85-F1
#
_entry.id   AF-A0A0F2SK85-F1
#
_cell.length_a   1.000
_cell.length_b   1.000
_cell.length_c   1.000
_cell.angle_alpha   90.00
_cell.angle_beta   90.00
_cell.angle_gamma   90.00
#
_symmetry.space_group_name_H-M   'P 1'
#
loop_
_entity.id
_entity.type
_entity.pdbx_description
1 polymer ?
#
loop_
_entity_poly.entity_id
_entity_poly.type
_entity_poly.pdbx_seq_one_letter_code
_entity_poly.pdbx_strand_id
1 'polypeptide(L)'
;MIVRGGIALNFKESQLITYATPLSATEEERCKNAIRMIRDAMKLVGYTDNNKEIRSYETDTWAFSLDLHGDMGKKIVLLVQGSYANNTNIRTQSDVDVAVILESTFIPEYRIEVTKKSYNFTDGTFTAQKLKDEVESALKRKFNGEGVERKDKSIKVHGNSYRVDADVVPAYRFRDYREDYHFDANNYVGGIEIRPDSGGNIINYPEQHIKNGRAKNNATNYCFKKHVRIMKKMKQLMLDYEYSSPKNVSSFGLESLLWNIPNAVYAKYPSVYRYTFDELIIHLRGDFDNFGTCKEANGIKTLFPTTSDRENYKTFIIALSDFYQYDIQEA
;
A
#
# COMPACT_ATOMS: atom_id res chain seq x y z
N MET A 1 26.12 -0.02 26.91
CA MET A 1 26.37 -1.30 26.23
C MET A 1 25.58 -2.38 26.97
N ILE A 2 24.34 -2.63 26.56
CA ILE A 2 23.53 -3.71 27.13
C ILE A 2 23.68 -4.89 26.17
N VAL A 3 24.58 -5.79 26.53
CA VAL A 3 24.72 -7.11 25.87
C VAL A 3 23.72 -8.03 26.56
N ARG A 4 22.62 -8.36 25.86
CA ARG A 4 21.77 -9.50 26.21
C ARG A 4 21.76 -10.45 25.01
N GLY A 5 22.30 -11.66 25.16
CA GLY A 5 22.01 -12.79 24.28
C GLY A 5 22.82 -12.92 22.99
N GLY A 6 24.11 -12.60 23.02
CA GLY A 6 25.20 -13.29 22.32
C GLY A 6 24.96 -14.09 21.03
N ILE A 7 24.44 -13.49 19.97
CA ILE A 7 24.89 -13.74 18.59
C ILE A 7 24.96 -12.36 17.93
N ALA A 8 26.17 -11.89 17.61
CA ALA A 8 26.31 -10.79 16.65
C ALA A 8 25.75 -11.31 15.32
N LEU A 9 24.57 -10.82 14.92
CA LEU A 9 24.01 -11.13 13.62
C LEU A 9 24.83 -10.36 12.59
N ASN A 10 25.87 -11.01 12.09
CA ASN A 10 26.60 -10.50 10.95
C ASN A 10 25.82 -10.87 9.69
N PHE A 11 25.11 -9.90 9.13
CA PHE A 11 24.42 -10.07 7.87
C PHE A 11 25.43 -10.28 6.74
N LYS A 12 25.04 -11.09 5.75
CA LYS A 12 25.82 -11.41 4.55
C LYS A 12 25.13 -10.87 3.30
N GLU A 13 25.89 -10.59 2.24
CA GLU A 13 25.36 -10.08 0.97
C GLU A 13 24.32 -11.05 0.41
N SER A 14 24.62 -12.34 0.47
CA SER A 14 23.72 -13.42 0.04
C SER A 14 22.35 -13.39 0.75
N GLN A 15 22.32 -13.01 2.03
CA GLN A 15 21.07 -12.84 2.77
C GLN A 15 20.30 -11.61 2.29
N LEU A 16 20.98 -10.49 2.06
CA LEU A 16 20.35 -9.26 1.55
C LEU A 16 19.78 -9.44 0.15
N ILE A 17 20.51 -10.12 -0.74
CA ILE A 17 20.03 -10.52 -2.06
C ILE A 17 18.78 -11.39 -1.93
N THR A 18 18.80 -12.36 -1.00
CA THR A 18 17.65 -13.22 -0.73
C THR A 18 16.44 -12.40 -0.25
N TYR A 19 16.65 -11.47 0.68
CA TYR A 19 15.58 -10.61 1.23
C TYR A 19 15.05 -9.63 0.19
N ALA A 20 15.87 -9.22 -0.76
CA ALA A 20 15.49 -8.32 -1.84
C ALA A 20 14.83 -9.02 -3.02
N THR A 21 14.77 -10.34 -3.07
CA THR A 21 14.13 -11.07 -4.17
C THR A 21 12.61 -10.81 -4.16
N PRO A 22 12.01 -10.33 -5.26
CA PRO A 22 10.55 -10.23 -5.36
C PRO A 22 9.92 -11.63 -5.32
N LEU A 23 8.63 -11.72 -5.00
CA LEU A 23 7.95 -13.00 -5.08
C LEU A 23 7.76 -13.43 -6.57
N SER A 24 7.46 -14.71 -6.79
CA SER A 24 7.41 -15.35 -8.11
C SER A 24 6.19 -14.98 -8.96
N ALA A 25 6.19 -15.38 -10.24
CA ALA A 25 5.04 -15.24 -11.15
C ALA A 25 3.73 -15.86 -10.60
N THR A 26 3.84 -16.81 -9.68
CA THR A 26 2.70 -17.34 -8.92
C THR A 26 1.94 -16.26 -8.15
N GLU A 27 2.63 -15.23 -7.65
CA GLU A 27 2.00 -14.13 -6.92
C GLU A 27 1.29 -13.14 -7.83
N GLU A 28 1.75 -12.98 -9.09
CA GLU A 28 1.00 -12.23 -10.09
C GLU A 28 -0.37 -12.89 -10.31
N GLU A 29 -0.37 -14.21 -10.49
CA GLU A 29 -1.60 -14.97 -10.68
C GLU A 29 -2.47 -14.95 -9.42
N ARG A 30 -1.85 -14.93 -8.23
CA ARG A 30 -2.55 -14.72 -6.95
C ARG A 30 -3.32 -13.40 -6.93
N CYS A 31 -2.73 -12.30 -7.43
CA CYS A 31 -3.40 -11.01 -7.53
C CYS A 31 -4.60 -11.06 -8.49
N LYS A 32 -4.43 -11.68 -9.67
CA LYS A 32 -5.53 -11.88 -10.64
C LYS A 32 -6.64 -12.75 -10.06
N ASN A 33 -6.28 -13.82 -9.35
CA ASN A 33 -7.24 -14.70 -8.67
C ASN A 33 -8.03 -13.96 -7.59
N ALA A 34 -7.41 -13.07 -6.82
CA ALA A 34 -8.13 -12.23 -5.86
C ALA A 34 -9.18 -11.35 -6.55
N ILE A 35 -8.87 -10.73 -7.69
CA ILE A 35 -9.85 -9.97 -8.48
C ILE A 35 -10.96 -10.88 -9.01
N ARG A 36 -10.63 -12.02 -9.63
CA ARG A 36 -11.64 -12.96 -10.18
C ARG A 36 -12.60 -13.43 -9.09
N MET A 37 -12.05 -13.76 -7.93
CA MET A 37 -12.79 -14.19 -6.75
C MET A 37 -13.81 -13.13 -6.31
N ILE A 38 -13.38 -11.87 -6.14
CA ILE A 38 -14.26 -10.77 -5.71
C ILE A 38 -15.27 -10.45 -6.80
N ARG A 39 -14.85 -10.40 -8.08
CA ARG A 39 -15.74 -10.22 -9.23
C ARG A 39 -16.86 -11.26 -9.25
N ASP A 40 -16.53 -12.53 -9.08
CA ASP A 40 -17.51 -13.62 -9.10
C ASP A 40 -18.48 -13.52 -7.92
N ALA A 41 -18.02 -13.04 -6.76
CA ALA A 41 -18.90 -12.73 -5.63
C ALA A 41 -19.85 -11.56 -5.97
N MET A 42 -19.33 -10.47 -6.53
CA MET A 42 -20.13 -9.29 -6.90
C MET A 42 -21.18 -9.62 -7.98
N LYS A 43 -20.89 -10.57 -8.89
CA LYS A 43 -21.88 -11.07 -9.86
C LYS A 43 -23.12 -11.66 -9.19
N LEU A 44 -22.98 -12.27 -8.01
CA LEU A 44 -24.11 -12.86 -7.27
C LEU A 44 -25.05 -11.81 -6.67
N VAL A 45 -24.67 -10.53 -6.66
CA VAL A 45 -25.50 -9.42 -6.16
C VAL A 45 -25.81 -8.39 -7.25
N GLY A 46 -25.75 -8.79 -8.52
CA GLY A 46 -26.24 -7.99 -9.65
C GLY A 46 -25.19 -7.13 -10.35
N TYR A 47 -23.89 -7.34 -10.10
CA TYR A 47 -22.86 -6.71 -10.92
C TYR A 47 -22.52 -7.54 -12.16
N THR A 48 -22.04 -6.87 -13.20
CA THR A 48 -21.49 -7.47 -14.41
C THR A 48 -20.18 -6.77 -14.76
N ASP A 49 -19.21 -7.54 -15.24
CA ASP A 49 -17.97 -7.06 -15.83
C ASP A 49 -18.13 -6.75 -17.33
N ASN A 50 -19.30 -7.04 -17.93
CA ASN A 50 -19.55 -6.94 -19.37
C ASN A 50 -18.51 -7.69 -20.21
N ASN A 51 -18.03 -8.84 -19.71
CA ASN A 51 -16.95 -9.63 -20.30
C ASN A 51 -15.62 -8.86 -20.46
N LYS A 52 -15.42 -7.75 -19.74
CA LYS A 52 -14.13 -7.06 -19.70
C LYS A 52 -13.08 -7.93 -19.05
N GLU A 53 -11.88 -7.88 -19.61
CA GLU A 53 -10.71 -8.55 -19.03
C GLU A 53 -10.13 -7.76 -17.85
N ILE A 54 -9.42 -8.48 -16.98
CA ILE A 54 -8.60 -7.87 -15.92
C ILE A 54 -7.43 -7.18 -16.60
N ARG A 55 -7.33 -5.86 -16.45
CA ARG A 55 -6.26 -5.05 -17.05
C ARG A 55 -5.15 -4.77 -16.05
N SER A 56 -3.93 -4.57 -16.54
CA SER A 56 -2.89 -3.91 -15.75
C SER A 56 -3.30 -2.45 -15.55
N TYR A 57 -3.31 -1.99 -14.29
CA TYR A 57 -3.52 -0.59 -13.94
C TYR A 57 -2.28 0.24 -14.23
N GLU A 58 -1.11 -0.29 -13.84
CA GLU A 58 0.20 0.31 -14.09
C GLU A 58 1.16 -0.78 -14.55
N THR A 59 1.78 -0.59 -15.72
CA THR A 59 2.73 -1.54 -16.32
C THR A 59 3.89 -1.87 -15.38
N ASP A 60 4.48 -3.07 -15.48
CA ASP A 60 5.60 -3.52 -14.60
C ASP A 60 5.26 -3.56 -13.10
N THR A 61 3.97 -3.59 -12.76
CA THR A 61 3.47 -3.78 -11.40
C THR A 61 2.42 -4.88 -11.37
N TRP A 62 2.07 -5.34 -10.17
CA TRP A 62 0.94 -6.25 -9.97
C TRP A 62 -0.35 -5.51 -9.60
N ALA A 63 -0.40 -4.20 -9.86
CA ALA A 63 -1.64 -3.44 -9.78
C ALA A 63 -2.53 -3.86 -10.94
N PHE A 64 -3.45 -4.79 -10.67
CA PHE A 64 -4.48 -5.18 -11.61
C PHE A 64 -5.79 -4.48 -11.29
N SER A 65 -6.61 -4.27 -12.31
CA SER A 65 -7.93 -3.66 -12.13
C SER A 65 -9.00 -4.25 -13.03
N LEU A 66 -10.26 -4.15 -12.58
CA LEU A 66 -11.43 -4.57 -13.34
C LEU A 66 -12.61 -3.66 -13.00
N ASP A 67 -13.33 -3.20 -14.03
CA ASP A 67 -14.54 -2.40 -13.83
C ASP A 67 -15.76 -3.32 -13.77
N LEU A 68 -16.70 -3.02 -12.87
CA LEU A 68 -17.99 -3.68 -12.83
C LEU A 68 -19.12 -2.65 -12.79
N HIS A 69 -20.25 -3.05 -13.35
CA HIS A 69 -21.47 -2.27 -13.45
C HIS A 69 -22.58 -3.01 -12.73
N GLY A 70 -23.29 -2.33 -11.83
CA GLY A 70 -24.46 -2.87 -11.14
C GLY A 70 -25.74 -2.12 -11.52
N ASP A 71 -26.84 -2.53 -10.91
CA ASP A 71 -28.15 -1.90 -11.08
C ASP A 71 -28.13 -0.40 -10.78
N MET A 72 -29.10 0.32 -11.35
CA MET A 72 -29.29 1.76 -11.16
C MET A 72 -28.04 2.60 -11.48
N GLY A 73 -27.22 2.14 -12.43
CA GLY A 73 -26.03 2.86 -12.89
C GLY A 73 -24.84 2.82 -11.93
N LYS A 74 -24.85 1.94 -10.91
CA LYS A 74 -23.70 1.74 -10.01
C LYS A 74 -22.47 1.32 -10.81
N LYS A 75 -21.34 1.95 -10.56
CA LYS A 75 -20.04 1.61 -11.16
C LYS A 75 -19.03 1.41 -10.05
N ILE A 76 -18.36 0.26 -10.07
CA ILE A 76 -17.25 -0.01 -9.16
C ILE A 76 -16.00 -0.40 -9.94
N VAL A 77 -14.84 -0.16 -9.33
CA VAL A 77 -13.54 -0.64 -9.81
C VAL A 77 -12.94 -1.54 -8.73
N LEU A 78 -12.54 -2.74 -9.12
CA LEU A 78 -11.64 -3.57 -8.33
C LEU A 78 -10.21 -3.15 -8.64
N LEU A 79 -9.41 -2.86 -7.62
CA LEU A 79 -8.01 -2.46 -7.78
C LEU A 79 -7.14 -3.20 -6.76
N VAL A 80 -6.18 -4.01 -7.23
CA VAL A 80 -5.14 -4.56 -6.36
C VAL A 80 -4.24 -3.41 -5.90
N GLN A 81 -4.05 -3.30 -4.59
CA GLN A 81 -3.25 -2.26 -3.95
C GLN A 81 -2.25 -2.86 -2.96
N GLY A 82 -1.62 -2.01 -2.15
CA GLY A 82 -0.73 -2.44 -1.08
C GLY A 82 0.57 -3.07 -1.58
N SER A 83 1.13 -3.95 -0.75
CA SER A 83 2.49 -4.49 -0.97
C SER A 83 2.60 -5.36 -2.21
N TYR A 84 1.55 -6.09 -2.58
CA TYR A 84 1.48 -6.88 -3.80
C TYR A 84 1.49 -5.97 -5.04
N ALA A 85 0.59 -4.98 -5.12
CA ALA A 85 0.57 -4.03 -6.23
C ALA A 85 1.92 -3.34 -6.42
N ASN A 86 2.56 -2.95 -5.32
CA ASN A 86 3.86 -2.29 -5.34
C ASN A 86 5.04 -3.25 -5.55
N ASN A 87 4.84 -4.57 -5.55
CA ASN A 87 5.89 -5.59 -5.56
C ASN A 87 6.94 -5.33 -4.46
N THR A 88 6.46 -5.05 -3.25
CA THR A 88 7.27 -4.80 -2.05
C THR A 88 6.85 -5.72 -0.90
N ASN A 89 6.08 -6.76 -1.18
CA ASN A 89 5.72 -7.81 -0.23
C ASN A 89 6.94 -8.67 0.11
N ILE A 90 6.94 -9.19 1.34
CA ILE A 90 7.91 -10.19 1.82
C ILE A 90 7.17 -11.51 2.09
N ARG A 91 7.88 -12.64 2.12
CA ARG A 91 7.28 -13.99 2.20
C ARG A 91 6.30 -14.21 3.37
N THR A 92 6.45 -13.47 4.46
CA THR A 92 5.55 -13.54 5.63
C THR A 92 4.24 -12.76 5.45
N GLN A 93 4.07 -12.04 4.34
CA GLN A 93 2.87 -11.26 4.01
C GLN A 93 2.09 -11.97 2.89
N SER A 94 1.02 -12.66 3.27
CA SER A 94 0.20 -13.48 2.37
C SER A 94 -0.93 -12.71 1.69
N ASP A 95 -1.40 -11.62 2.29
CA ASP A 95 -2.70 -11.08 1.96
C ASP A 95 -2.64 -10.14 0.76
N VAL A 96 -3.52 -10.38 -0.22
CA VAL A 96 -3.70 -9.45 -1.34
C VAL A 96 -4.73 -8.40 -0.96
N ASP A 97 -4.32 -7.13 -0.91
CA ASP A 97 -5.23 -6.01 -0.70
C ASP A 97 -5.97 -5.67 -2.01
N VAL A 98 -7.29 -5.72 -2.00
CA VAL A 98 -8.11 -5.32 -3.17
C VAL A 98 -9.12 -4.26 -2.76
N ALA A 99 -8.98 -3.06 -3.29
CA ALA A 99 -9.97 -2.01 -3.15
C ALA A 99 -11.20 -2.30 -4.03
N VAL A 100 -12.41 -2.13 -3.46
CA VAL A 100 -13.67 -2.10 -4.20
C VAL A 100 -14.15 -0.65 -4.19
N ILE A 101 -13.81 0.08 -5.25
CA ILE A 101 -13.97 1.54 -5.33
C ILE A 101 -15.29 1.87 -6.00
N LEU A 102 -16.22 2.51 -5.31
CA LEU A 102 -17.40 3.08 -5.93
C LEU A 102 -17.05 4.34 -6.72
N GLU A 103 -17.28 4.29 -8.03
CA GLU A 103 -16.98 5.38 -8.97
C GLU A 103 -18.21 6.23 -9.33
N SER A 104 -19.42 5.64 -9.26
CA SER A 104 -20.66 6.34 -9.61
C SER A 104 -21.06 7.40 -8.58
N THR A 105 -20.52 7.33 -7.36
CA THR A 105 -20.66 8.33 -6.31
C THR A 105 -19.28 8.59 -5.71
N PHE A 106 -18.95 9.85 -5.45
CA PHE A 106 -17.65 10.24 -4.93
C PHE A 106 -17.78 11.25 -3.79
N ILE A 107 -16.71 11.36 -3.00
CA ILE A 107 -16.56 12.38 -1.97
C ILE A 107 -15.61 13.46 -2.48
N PRO A 108 -16.08 14.70 -2.65
CA PRO A 108 -15.24 15.80 -3.12
C PRO A 108 -14.58 16.54 -1.96
N GLU A 109 -13.38 17.05 -2.22
CA GLU A 109 -12.77 18.14 -1.46
C GLU A 109 -12.68 19.35 -2.39
N TYR A 110 -13.20 20.50 -1.96
CA TYR A 110 -13.20 21.73 -2.74
C TYR A 110 -12.28 22.77 -2.12
N ARG A 111 -11.81 23.73 -2.93
CA ARG A 111 -11.21 24.95 -2.41
C ARG A 111 -12.21 25.76 -1.57
N ILE A 112 -11.68 26.65 -0.73
CA ILE A 112 -12.51 27.53 0.09
C ILE A 112 -13.53 28.28 -0.78
N GLU A 113 -14.75 28.44 -0.27
CA GLU A 113 -15.90 29.09 -0.95
C GLU A 113 -16.45 28.37 -2.20
N VAL A 114 -15.85 27.26 -2.64
CA VAL A 114 -16.37 26.45 -3.74
C VAL A 114 -17.25 25.33 -3.23
N THR A 115 -18.29 25.03 -4.00
CA THR A 115 -19.26 23.99 -3.64
C THR A 115 -19.56 23.10 -4.84
N LYS A 116 -20.27 22.00 -4.59
CA LYS A 116 -20.78 21.09 -5.64
C LYS A 116 -21.54 21.81 -6.77
N LYS A 117 -22.20 22.94 -6.47
CA LYS A 117 -22.95 23.72 -7.47
C LYS A 117 -22.03 24.30 -8.55
N SER A 118 -20.82 24.70 -8.20
CA SER A 118 -19.84 25.25 -9.15
C SER A 118 -19.48 24.24 -10.25
N TYR A 119 -19.52 22.96 -9.93
CA TYR A 119 -19.23 21.85 -10.85
C TYR A 119 -20.50 21.22 -11.46
N ASN A 120 -21.70 21.77 -11.17
CA ASN A 120 -22.99 21.16 -11.52
C ASN A 120 -23.18 19.73 -10.96
N PHE A 121 -22.56 19.41 -9.83
CA PHE A 121 -22.75 18.12 -9.17
C PHE A 121 -24.00 18.10 -8.30
N THR A 122 -24.60 16.91 -8.21
CA THR A 122 -25.75 16.59 -7.35
C THR A 122 -25.36 15.62 -6.24
N ASP A 123 -26.18 15.52 -5.19
CA ASP A 123 -25.92 14.56 -4.13
C ASP A 123 -26.08 13.12 -4.62
N GLY A 124 -25.15 12.26 -4.22
CA GLY A 124 -25.25 10.82 -4.44
C GLY A 124 -26.26 10.17 -3.50
N THR A 125 -26.88 9.08 -3.96
CA THR A 125 -27.91 8.33 -3.21
C THR A 125 -27.36 7.11 -2.46
N PHE A 126 -26.08 6.82 -2.61
CA PHE A 126 -25.43 5.61 -2.10
C PHE A 126 -24.36 5.95 -1.04
N THR A 127 -24.33 5.17 0.05
CA THR A 127 -23.52 5.47 1.25
C THR A 127 -22.46 4.41 1.52
N ALA A 128 -21.38 4.79 2.20
CA ALA A 128 -20.25 3.90 2.47
C ALA A 128 -20.57 2.60 3.18
N GLN A 129 -21.45 2.71 4.15
CA GLN A 129 -21.99 1.56 4.84
C GLN A 129 -22.68 0.60 3.87
N LYS A 130 -23.54 1.09 2.97
CA LYS A 130 -24.23 0.25 1.97
C LYS A 130 -23.25 -0.48 1.05
N LEU A 131 -22.17 0.17 0.61
CA LEU A 131 -21.15 -0.52 -0.21
C LEU A 131 -20.52 -1.67 0.56
N LYS A 132 -20.09 -1.41 1.80
CA LYS A 132 -19.41 -2.43 2.62
C LYS A 132 -20.33 -3.60 2.93
N ASP A 133 -21.59 -3.33 3.26
CA ASP A 133 -22.62 -4.35 3.51
C ASP A 133 -22.91 -5.20 2.26
N GLU A 134 -22.95 -4.56 1.08
CA GLU A 134 -23.18 -5.21 -0.21
C GLU A 134 -22.00 -6.12 -0.60
N VAL A 135 -20.76 -5.64 -0.42
CA VAL A 135 -19.54 -6.43 -0.65
C VAL A 135 -19.46 -7.61 0.32
N GLU A 136 -19.78 -7.40 1.60
CA GLU A 136 -19.80 -8.50 2.58
C GLU A 136 -20.85 -9.55 2.21
N SER A 137 -22.06 -9.11 1.86
CA SER A 137 -23.15 -9.99 1.44
C SER A 137 -22.78 -10.81 0.20
N ALA A 138 -22.12 -10.18 -0.78
CA ALA A 138 -21.62 -10.84 -1.98
C ALA A 138 -20.61 -11.93 -1.65
N LEU A 139 -19.61 -11.62 -0.82
CA LEU A 139 -18.56 -12.56 -0.40
C LEU A 139 -19.15 -13.72 0.42
N LYS A 140 -20.01 -13.42 1.41
CA LYS A 140 -20.71 -14.45 2.20
C LYS A 140 -21.56 -15.36 1.32
N ARG A 141 -22.27 -14.82 0.32
CA ARG A 141 -23.04 -15.64 -0.63
C ARG A 141 -22.15 -16.54 -1.47
N LYS A 142 -21.00 -16.04 -1.94
CA LYS A 142 -20.05 -16.82 -2.75
C LYS A 142 -19.44 -17.99 -1.99
N PHE A 143 -19.19 -17.81 -0.69
CA PHE A 143 -18.48 -18.78 0.15
C PHE A 143 -19.35 -19.45 1.20
N ASN A 144 -20.68 -19.36 1.09
CA ASN A 144 -21.62 -19.88 2.10
C ASN A 144 -21.30 -19.41 3.53
N GLY A 145 -20.76 -18.19 3.66
CA GLY A 145 -20.33 -17.59 4.92
C GLY A 145 -18.96 -18.05 5.42
N GLU A 146 -18.35 -19.09 4.86
CA GLU A 146 -17.10 -19.65 5.37
C GLU A 146 -15.88 -18.79 5.05
N GLY A 147 -15.09 -18.46 6.07
CA GLY A 147 -13.84 -17.73 5.91
C GLY A 147 -14.01 -16.27 5.47
N VAL A 148 -15.18 -15.68 5.68
CA VAL A 148 -15.44 -14.25 5.44
C VAL A 148 -15.65 -13.55 6.77
N GLU A 149 -14.79 -12.59 7.09
CA GLU A 149 -14.82 -11.88 8.36
C GLU A 149 -14.81 -10.36 8.13
N ARG A 150 -15.86 -9.67 8.57
CA ARG A 150 -15.89 -8.21 8.54
C ARG A 150 -14.93 -7.64 9.58
N LYS A 151 -13.98 -6.84 9.14
CA LYS A 151 -13.08 -6.06 9.99
C LYS A 151 -13.50 -4.60 9.95
N ASP A 152 -12.87 -3.79 10.81
CA ASP A 152 -13.17 -2.36 10.94
C ASP A 152 -13.08 -1.60 9.60
N LYS A 153 -12.05 -1.88 8.77
CA LYS A 153 -11.78 -1.14 7.51
C LYS A 153 -11.92 -1.97 6.24
N SER A 154 -12.07 -3.28 6.37
CA SER A 154 -12.02 -4.25 5.28
C SER A 154 -12.94 -5.43 5.56
N ILE A 155 -13.07 -6.33 4.60
CA ILE A 155 -13.64 -7.66 4.76
C ILE A 155 -12.53 -8.64 4.45
N LYS A 156 -12.11 -9.39 5.46
CA LYS A 156 -11.08 -10.41 5.36
C LYS A 156 -11.67 -11.66 4.72
N VAL A 157 -11.03 -12.15 3.68
CA VAL A 157 -11.30 -13.47 3.08
C VAL A 157 -10.12 -14.36 3.40
N HIS A 158 -10.36 -15.38 4.22
CA HIS A 158 -9.36 -16.37 4.62
C HIS A 158 -9.15 -17.40 3.52
N GLY A 159 -7.91 -17.50 3.05
CA GLY A 159 -7.49 -18.38 1.96
C GLY A 159 -7.64 -19.86 2.28
N ASN A 160 -7.71 -20.67 1.23
CA ASN A 160 -7.60 -22.13 1.29
C ASN A 160 -7.12 -22.67 -0.07
N SER A 161 -7.20 -23.98 -0.32
CA SER A 161 -6.78 -24.59 -1.59
C SER A 161 -7.50 -24.06 -2.84
N TYR A 162 -8.62 -23.36 -2.69
CA TYR A 162 -9.46 -22.85 -3.78
C TYR A 162 -9.59 -21.33 -3.81
N ARG A 163 -9.13 -20.60 -2.78
CA ARG A 163 -9.27 -19.14 -2.69
C ARG A 163 -8.06 -18.49 -2.06
N VAL A 164 -7.76 -17.28 -2.51
CA VAL A 164 -6.61 -16.48 -2.07
C VAL A 164 -6.96 -15.73 -0.78
N ASP A 165 -6.01 -15.67 0.16
CA ASP A 165 -6.09 -14.73 1.28
C ASP A 165 -6.12 -13.29 0.78
N ALA A 166 -7.19 -12.57 1.09
CA ALA A 166 -7.39 -11.21 0.62
C ALA A 166 -8.00 -10.30 1.69
N ASP A 167 -7.57 -9.05 1.69
CA ASP A 167 -8.24 -7.96 2.38
C ASP A 167 -9.01 -7.14 1.36
N VAL A 168 -10.34 -7.29 1.37
CA VAL A 168 -11.24 -6.57 0.48
C VAL A 168 -11.59 -5.25 1.14
N VAL A 169 -11.28 -4.12 0.50
CA VAL A 169 -11.41 -2.77 1.08
C VAL A 169 -12.48 -1.99 0.32
N PRO A 170 -13.74 -1.98 0.79
CA PRO A 170 -14.78 -1.13 0.23
C PRO A 170 -14.42 0.35 0.41
N ALA A 171 -14.44 1.09 -0.68
CA ALA A 171 -13.94 2.44 -0.75
C ALA A 171 -14.78 3.33 -1.67
N TYR A 172 -14.76 4.62 -1.40
CA TYR A 172 -15.42 5.65 -2.19
C TYR A 172 -14.38 6.32 -3.03
N ARG A 173 -14.72 6.65 -4.28
CA ARG A 173 -13.87 7.58 -5.02
C ARG A 173 -13.79 8.89 -4.23
N PHE A 174 -12.59 9.32 -3.88
CA PHE A 174 -12.32 10.66 -3.37
C PHE A 174 -11.81 11.52 -4.53
N ARG A 175 -12.27 12.77 -4.63
CA ARG A 175 -11.86 13.70 -5.69
C ARG A 175 -11.41 15.01 -5.07
N ASP A 176 -10.12 15.29 -5.15
CA ASP A 176 -9.54 16.53 -4.66
C ASP A 176 -9.53 17.58 -5.78
N TYR A 177 -10.38 18.59 -5.64
CA TYR A 177 -10.50 19.72 -6.57
C TYR A 177 -9.85 21.01 -6.03
N ARG A 178 -9.03 20.93 -4.97
CA ARG A 178 -8.47 22.14 -4.35
C ARG A 178 -7.60 22.97 -5.30
N GLU A 179 -6.97 22.31 -6.27
CA GLU A 179 -6.13 22.93 -7.30
C GLU A 179 -6.84 23.17 -8.64
N ASP A 180 -8.16 22.90 -8.73
CA ASP A 180 -8.93 23.26 -9.92
C ASP A 180 -9.49 24.68 -9.79
N TYR A 181 -9.24 25.51 -10.80
CA TYR A 181 -9.71 26.90 -10.90
C TYR A 181 -10.70 27.09 -12.06
N HIS A 182 -10.99 26.05 -12.84
CA HIS A 182 -11.83 26.12 -14.04
C HIS A 182 -13.20 25.47 -13.86
N PHE A 183 -13.46 24.86 -12.71
CA PHE A 183 -14.67 24.08 -12.43
C PHE A 183 -14.85 22.91 -13.39
N ASP A 184 -13.75 22.29 -13.81
CA ASP A 184 -13.77 21.11 -14.65
C ASP A 184 -14.00 19.87 -13.78
N ALA A 185 -15.10 19.17 -14.04
CA ALA A 185 -15.50 17.95 -13.34
C ALA A 185 -14.47 16.81 -13.43
N ASN A 186 -13.50 16.89 -14.35
CA ASN A 186 -12.45 15.90 -14.54
C ASN A 186 -11.08 16.38 -14.03
N ASN A 187 -10.94 17.65 -13.64
CA ASN A 187 -9.68 18.19 -13.14
C ASN A 187 -9.58 17.97 -11.62
N TYR A 188 -9.33 16.73 -11.21
CA TYR A 188 -9.15 16.38 -9.80
C TYR A 188 -8.00 15.40 -9.59
N VAL A 189 -7.43 15.43 -8.38
CA VAL A 189 -6.56 14.34 -7.92
C VAL A 189 -7.43 13.23 -7.34
N GLY A 190 -7.45 12.09 -8.02
CA GLY A 190 -8.23 10.93 -7.60
C GLY A 190 -7.61 10.22 -6.41
N GLY A 191 -8.36 10.03 -5.34
CA GLY A 191 -8.02 9.18 -4.20
C GLY A 191 -9.13 8.21 -3.87
N ILE A 192 -9.05 7.60 -2.70
CA ILE A 192 -10.13 6.83 -2.11
C ILE A 192 -10.43 7.28 -0.68
N GLU A 193 -11.69 7.21 -0.30
CA GLU A 193 -12.14 7.32 1.10
C GLU A 193 -12.60 5.97 1.62
N ILE A 194 -12.01 5.54 2.73
CA ILE A 194 -12.42 4.35 3.48
C ILE A 194 -13.15 4.84 4.72
N ARG A 195 -14.32 4.28 5.02
CA ARG A 195 -15.08 4.55 6.25
C ARG A 195 -15.03 3.35 7.19
N PRO A 196 -14.29 3.44 8.31
CA PRO A 196 -14.27 2.39 9.31
C PRO A 196 -15.65 2.17 9.96
N ASP A 197 -15.92 0.95 10.42
CA ASP A 197 -17.14 0.66 11.20
C ASP A 197 -17.12 1.38 12.56
N SER A 198 -15.92 1.61 13.12
CA SER A 198 -15.71 2.42 14.33
C SER A 198 -15.95 3.93 14.14
N GLY A 199 -16.18 4.38 12.90
CA GLY A 199 -16.44 5.78 12.55
C GLY A 199 -15.25 6.53 11.96
N GLY A 200 -15.50 7.79 11.60
CA GLY A 200 -14.52 8.63 10.89
C GLY A 200 -14.33 8.25 9.43
N ASN A 201 -13.26 8.78 8.83
CA ASN A 201 -12.89 8.53 7.44
C ASN A 201 -11.37 8.54 7.27
N ILE A 202 -10.90 7.79 6.28
CA ILE A 202 -9.47 7.68 5.92
C ILE A 202 -9.35 7.98 4.44
N ILE A 203 -8.65 9.05 4.09
CA ILE A 203 -8.30 9.37 2.70
C ILE A 203 -6.95 8.76 2.36
N ASN A 204 -6.89 8.03 1.24
CA ASN A 204 -5.68 7.44 0.70
C ASN A 204 -5.58 7.63 -0.82
N TYR A 205 -4.38 7.43 -1.36
CA TYR A 205 -4.05 7.68 -2.76
C TYR A 205 -3.28 6.47 -3.35
N PRO A 206 -3.91 5.28 -3.40
CA PRO A 206 -3.23 4.05 -3.81
C PRO A 206 -2.72 4.12 -5.25
N GLU A 207 -3.48 4.77 -6.13
CA GLU A 207 -3.14 4.96 -7.53
C GLU A 207 -1.85 5.79 -7.70
N GLN A 208 -1.71 6.90 -6.98
CA GLN A 208 -0.52 7.73 -6.98
C GLN A 208 0.65 7.01 -6.31
N HIS A 209 0.41 6.27 -5.22
CA HIS A 209 1.43 5.47 -4.56
C HIS A 209 2.04 4.44 -5.53
N ILE A 210 1.21 3.72 -6.28
CA ILE A 210 1.66 2.73 -7.27
C ILE A 210 2.50 3.41 -8.37
N LYS A 211 1.99 4.50 -8.96
CA LYS A 211 2.67 5.26 -10.02
C LYS A 211 4.02 5.81 -9.56
N ASN A 212 4.04 6.50 -8.42
CA ASN A 212 5.24 7.11 -7.86
C ASN A 212 6.25 6.05 -7.42
N GLY A 213 5.79 4.95 -6.84
CA GLY A 213 6.63 3.83 -6.44
C GLY A 213 7.31 3.16 -7.65
N ARG A 214 6.59 3.00 -8.76
CA ARG A 214 7.17 2.53 -10.03
C ARG A 214 8.18 3.53 -10.58
N ALA A 215 7.82 4.81 -10.67
CA ALA A 215 8.71 5.85 -11.20
C ALA A 215 10.02 5.91 -10.40
N LYS A 216 9.93 5.90 -9.06
CA LYS A 216 11.09 5.86 -8.16
C LYS A 216 11.95 4.61 -8.38
N ASN A 217 11.31 3.46 -8.55
CA ASN A 217 12.01 2.21 -8.78
C ASN A 217 12.79 2.23 -10.09
N ASN A 218 12.19 2.69 -11.18
CA ASN A 218 12.87 2.79 -12.47
C ASN A 218 14.03 3.81 -12.40
N ALA A 219 13.81 4.96 -11.76
CA ALA A 219 14.80 6.01 -11.61
C ALA A 219 15.98 5.65 -10.68
N THR A 220 15.87 4.57 -9.91
CA THR A 220 16.92 4.04 -9.02
C THR A 220 17.50 2.72 -9.54
N ASN A 221 17.34 2.42 -10.84
CA ASN A 221 17.76 1.15 -11.45
C ASN A 221 17.28 -0.08 -10.65
N TYR A 222 16.00 -0.03 -10.25
CA TYR A 222 15.30 -1.06 -9.46
C TYR A 222 15.81 -1.25 -8.02
N CYS A 223 16.73 -0.42 -7.52
CA CYS A 223 17.24 -0.52 -6.16
C CYS A 223 16.20 -0.13 -5.09
N PHE A 224 15.29 0.80 -5.38
CA PHE A 224 14.28 1.23 -4.40
C PHE A 224 13.45 0.06 -3.84
N LYS A 225 12.73 -0.70 -4.68
CA LYS A 225 11.86 -1.78 -4.18
C LYS A 225 12.65 -2.94 -3.57
N LYS A 226 13.87 -3.21 -4.05
CA LYS A 226 14.79 -4.18 -3.45
C LYS A 226 15.09 -3.83 -1.99
N HIS A 227 15.45 -2.59 -1.71
CA HIS A 227 15.79 -2.13 -0.36
C HIS A 227 14.55 -1.90 0.51
N VAL A 228 13.37 -1.64 -0.06
CA VAL A 228 12.10 -1.70 0.68
C VAL A 228 11.86 -3.11 1.22
N ARG A 229 12.08 -4.17 0.42
CA ARG A 229 11.94 -5.55 0.89
C ARG A 229 12.97 -5.91 1.97
N ILE A 230 14.22 -5.48 1.82
CA ILE A 230 15.25 -5.61 2.88
C ILE A 230 14.80 -4.92 4.16
N MET A 231 14.38 -3.65 4.10
CA MET A 231 13.91 -2.88 5.25
C MET A 231 12.74 -3.56 5.97
N LYS A 232 11.76 -4.07 5.22
CA LYS A 232 10.64 -4.84 5.79
C LYS A 232 11.10 -6.14 6.44
N LYS A 233 12.07 -6.83 5.86
CA LYS A 233 12.64 -8.04 6.44
C LYS A 233 13.45 -7.74 7.71
N MET A 234 14.23 -6.67 7.73
CA MET A 234 14.95 -6.22 8.91
C MET A 234 14.00 -5.86 10.05
N LYS A 235 12.92 -5.14 9.74
CA LYS A 235 11.84 -4.87 10.70
C LYS A 235 11.30 -6.17 11.32
N GLN A 236 11.01 -7.19 10.51
CA GLN A 236 10.52 -8.49 10.99
C GLN A 236 11.57 -9.18 11.88
N LEU A 237 12.82 -9.23 11.45
CA LEU A 237 13.89 -9.83 12.25
C LEU A 237 14.03 -9.11 13.60
N MET A 238 14.04 -7.79 13.63
CA MET A 238 14.08 -7.04 14.88
C MET A 238 12.90 -7.39 15.81
N LEU A 239 11.70 -7.62 15.28
CA LEU A 239 10.56 -8.12 16.08
C LEU A 239 10.81 -9.53 16.63
N ASP A 240 11.34 -10.44 15.80
CA ASP A 240 11.67 -11.81 16.19
C ASP A 240 12.74 -11.85 17.30
N TYR A 241 13.62 -10.83 17.33
CA TYR A 241 14.63 -10.59 18.38
C TYR A 241 14.12 -9.67 19.52
N GLU A 242 12.80 -9.52 19.65
CA GLU A 242 12.12 -8.80 20.74
C GLU A 242 12.44 -7.29 20.85
N TYR A 243 12.95 -6.65 19.80
CA TYR A 243 13.06 -5.18 19.77
C TYR A 243 11.67 -4.55 19.81
N SER A 244 11.51 -3.49 20.60
CA SER A 244 10.23 -2.78 20.74
C SER A 244 10.01 -1.72 19.66
N SER A 245 11.07 -1.05 19.19
CA SER A 245 10.98 0.04 18.20
C SER A 245 10.26 -0.32 16.89
N PRO A 246 10.37 -1.56 16.34
CA PRO A 246 9.67 -1.91 15.12
C PRO A 246 8.14 -2.00 15.26
N LYS A 247 7.61 -2.10 16.48
CA LYS A 247 6.16 -2.22 16.75
C LYS A 247 5.38 -0.95 16.38
N ASN A 248 6.05 0.20 16.43
CA ASN A 248 5.44 1.52 16.19
C ASN A 248 5.63 2.05 14.76
N VAL A 249 6.28 1.28 13.88
CA VAL A 249 6.48 1.65 12.47
C VAL A 249 5.72 0.70 11.56
N SER A 250 5.16 1.19 10.46
CA SER A 250 4.37 0.38 9.53
C SER A 250 5.19 0.04 8.27
N SER A 251 4.88 -1.08 7.62
CA SER A 251 5.54 -1.46 6.36
C SER A 251 5.31 -0.42 5.26
N PHE A 252 4.10 0.18 5.23
CA PHE A 252 3.74 1.27 4.33
C PHE A 252 4.57 2.54 4.61
N GLY A 253 4.75 2.90 5.88
CA GLY A 253 5.51 4.09 6.21
C GLY A 253 7.02 3.91 6.05
N LEU A 254 7.57 2.71 6.22
CA LEU A 254 8.96 2.42 5.85
C LEU A 254 9.20 2.49 4.34
N GLU A 255 8.25 1.99 3.54
CA GLU A 255 8.28 2.14 2.08
C GLU A 255 8.22 3.61 1.66
N SER A 256 7.35 4.40 2.31
CA SER A 256 7.26 5.84 2.10
C SER A 256 8.51 6.59 2.55
N LEU A 257 9.10 6.23 3.69
CA LEU A 257 10.35 6.83 4.17
C LEU A 257 11.46 6.65 3.15
N LEU A 258 11.64 5.42 2.64
CA LEU A 258 12.60 5.12 1.58
C LEU A 258 12.30 5.88 0.28
N TRP A 259 11.03 6.10 -0.06
CA TRP A 259 10.65 6.84 -1.27
C TRP A 259 11.16 8.30 -1.26
N ASN A 260 11.28 8.91 -0.08
CA ASN A 260 11.78 10.28 0.08
C ASN A 260 13.31 10.39 -0.10
N ILE A 261 14.07 9.30 0.00
CA ILE A 261 15.54 9.32 -0.13
C ILE A 261 15.94 9.65 -1.57
N PRO A 262 16.85 10.60 -1.84
CA PRO A 262 17.28 10.97 -3.20
C PRO A 262 17.80 9.78 -4.01
N ASN A 263 17.54 9.77 -5.33
CA ASN A 263 17.97 8.66 -6.20
C ASN A 263 19.50 8.45 -6.19
N ALA A 264 20.27 9.52 -6.03
CA ALA A 264 21.74 9.47 -5.97
C ALA A 264 22.27 8.58 -4.83
N VAL A 265 21.55 8.49 -3.71
CA VAL A 265 21.95 7.63 -2.58
C VAL A 265 21.89 6.15 -3.00
N TYR A 266 20.84 5.75 -3.73
CA TYR A 266 20.71 4.40 -4.29
C TYR A 266 21.78 4.09 -5.36
N ALA A 267 22.27 5.10 -6.06
CA ALA A 267 23.19 4.95 -7.17
C ALA A 267 24.67 4.90 -6.76
N LYS A 268 24.99 5.08 -5.47
CA LYS A 268 26.39 5.14 -5.00
C LYS A 268 27.11 3.79 -5.10
N TYR A 269 26.42 2.69 -4.72
CA TYR A 269 26.98 1.33 -4.75
C TYR A 269 25.96 0.27 -5.24
N PRO A 270 25.31 0.48 -6.41
CA PRO A 270 24.05 -0.19 -6.76
C PRO A 270 24.17 -1.71 -6.95
N SER A 271 25.37 -2.25 -7.10
CA SER A 271 25.64 -3.68 -7.25
C SER A 271 25.93 -4.41 -5.94
N VAL A 272 26.16 -3.69 -4.84
CA VAL A 272 26.44 -4.26 -3.51
C VAL A 272 25.36 -3.80 -2.55
N TYR A 273 24.46 -4.72 -2.20
CA TYR A 273 23.25 -4.48 -1.42
C TYR A 273 23.60 -3.99 -0.01
N ARG A 274 24.66 -4.55 0.60
CA ARG A 274 25.18 -4.02 1.86
C ARG A 274 25.47 -2.54 1.78
N TYR A 275 26.37 -2.14 0.89
CA TYR A 275 26.82 -0.76 0.80
C TYR A 275 25.68 0.18 0.42
N THR A 276 24.77 -0.24 -0.45
CA THR A 276 23.58 0.55 -0.73
C THR A 276 22.71 0.70 0.52
N PHE A 277 22.44 -0.37 1.26
CA PHE A 277 21.61 -0.30 2.47
C PHE A 277 22.25 0.52 3.59
N ASP A 278 23.57 0.42 3.77
CA ASP A 278 24.37 1.27 4.68
C ASP A 278 24.17 2.76 4.33
N GLU A 279 24.30 3.13 3.06
CA GLU A 279 24.11 4.52 2.62
C GLU A 279 22.70 5.03 2.85
N LEU A 280 21.67 4.18 2.70
CA LEU A 280 20.29 4.55 3.03
C LEU A 280 20.13 4.82 4.53
N ILE A 281 20.69 3.97 5.39
CA ILE A 281 20.64 4.18 6.85
C ILE A 281 21.42 5.44 7.26
N ILE A 282 22.62 5.63 6.71
CA ILE A 282 23.46 6.82 6.96
C ILE A 282 22.71 8.09 6.54
N HIS A 283 22.12 8.09 5.34
CA HIS A 283 21.34 9.22 4.85
C HIS A 283 20.15 9.51 5.77
N LEU A 284 19.35 8.50 6.12
CA LEU A 284 18.20 8.69 7.01
C LEU A 284 18.60 9.26 8.38
N ARG A 285 19.69 8.77 8.98
CA ARG A 285 20.21 9.29 10.25
C ARG A 285 20.69 10.74 10.15
N GLY A 286 21.35 11.08 9.04
CA GLY A 286 21.80 12.44 8.76
C GLY A 286 20.68 13.43 8.44
N ASP A 287 19.48 12.93 8.10
CA ASP A 287 18.35 13.72 7.61
C ASP A 287 17.18 13.83 8.61
N PHE A 288 17.38 13.45 9.88
CA PHE A 288 16.34 13.46 10.91
C PHE A 288 15.65 14.82 11.11
N ASP A 289 16.35 15.92 10.87
CA ASP A 289 15.80 17.27 10.98
C ASP A 289 14.80 17.57 9.86
N ASN A 290 14.96 16.95 8.69
CA ASN A 290 14.09 17.14 7.54
C ASN A 290 12.91 16.15 7.49
N PHE A 291 12.81 15.20 8.42
CA PHE A 291 11.69 14.24 8.47
C PHE A 291 10.31 14.91 8.47
N GLY A 292 10.20 16.14 9.00
CA GLY A 292 8.94 16.91 8.97
C GLY A 292 8.42 17.22 7.55
N THR A 293 9.27 17.10 6.53
CA THR A 293 8.92 17.33 5.13
C THR A 293 8.60 16.05 4.36
N CYS A 294 8.89 14.87 4.93
CA CYS A 294 8.67 13.59 4.27
C CYS A 294 7.19 13.39 3.94
N LYS A 295 6.94 12.87 2.74
CA LYS A 295 5.61 12.51 2.26
C LYS A 295 5.38 11.00 2.27
N GLU A 296 4.13 10.58 2.37
CA GLU A 296 3.77 9.22 1.95
C GLU A 296 4.20 9.01 0.48
N ALA A 297 4.48 7.79 0.03
CA ALA A 297 4.96 7.57 -1.35
C ALA A 297 3.95 8.00 -2.44
N ASN A 298 2.70 8.28 -2.08
CA ASN A 298 1.74 8.96 -2.97
C ASN A 298 2.12 10.43 -3.28
N GLY A 299 3.08 11.02 -2.57
CA GLY A 299 3.57 12.39 -2.77
C GLY A 299 2.62 13.49 -2.29
N ILE A 300 1.47 13.13 -1.71
CA ILE A 300 0.41 14.09 -1.35
C ILE A 300 0.40 14.30 0.17
N LYS A 301 0.22 13.22 0.93
CA LYS A 301 0.06 13.29 2.39
C LYS A 301 1.41 13.38 3.10
N THR A 302 1.44 14.07 4.24
CA THR A 302 2.60 14.01 5.15
C THR A 302 2.78 12.60 5.68
N LEU A 303 4.03 12.13 5.75
CA LEU A 303 4.37 10.81 6.29
C LEU A 303 4.24 10.76 7.82
N PHE A 304 4.55 11.87 8.48
CA PHE A 304 4.51 11.99 9.94
C PHE A 304 3.55 13.11 10.36
N PRO A 305 2.25 12.81 10.49
CA PRO A 305 1.26 13.78 10.94
C PRO A 305 1.54 14.31 12.36
N THR A 306 2.15 13.48 13.21
CA THR A 306 2.47 13.86 14.59
C THR A 306 3.97 13.79 14.89
N THR A 307 4.39 14.52 15.92
CA THR A 307 5.76 14.40 16.45
C THR A 307 6.05 12.98 16.94
N SER A 308 5.06 12.30 17.54
CA SER A 308 5.22 10.91 18.00
C SER A 308 5.55 9.96 16.84
N ASP A 309 4.87 10.09 15.70
CA ASP A 309 5.18 9.28 14.51
C ASP A 309 6.64 9.47 14.09
N ARG A 310 7.09 10.72 13.98
CA ARG A 310 8.46 11.04 13.62
C ARG A 310 9.48 10.45 14.59
N GLU A 311 9.26 10.59 15.90
CA GLU A 311 10.19 10.05 16.91
C GLU A 311 10.20 8.52 16.94
N ASN A 312 9.07 7.85 16.67
CA ASN A 312 9.02 6.40 16.50
C ASN A 312 9.91 5.93 15.34
N TYR A 313 9.89 6.63 14.21
CA TYR A 313 10.74 6.27 13.06
C TYR A 313 12.21 6.57 13.31
N LYS A 314 12.57 7.70 13.94
CA LYS A 314 13.96 7.98 14.35
C LYS A 314 14.49 6.89 15.27
N THR A 315 13.71 6.51 16.29
CA THR A 315 14.05 5.45 17.24
C THR A 315 14.25 4.11 16.52
N PHE A 316 13.37 3.77 15.58
CA PHE A 316 13.52 2.57 14.76
C PHE A 316 14.81 2.60 13.92
N ILE A 317 15.12 3.71 13.25
CA ILE A 317 16.32 3.82 12.40
C ILE A 317 17.62 3.75 13.22
N ILE A 318 17.66 4.35 14.42
CA ILE A 318 18.80 4.22 15.34
C ILE A 318 18.99 2.76 15.72
N ALA A 319 17.93 2.10 16.21
CA ALA A 319 17.98 0.70 16.59
C ALA A 319 18.34 -0.23 15.42
N LEU A 320 17.84 0.06 14.21
CA LEU A 320 18.18 -0.66 12.99
C LEU A 320 19.66 -0.51 12.66
N SER A 321 20.23 0.68 12.82
CA SER A 321 21.66 0.93 12.58
C SER A 321 22.55 0.14 13.54
N ASP A 322 22.11 -0.07 14.78
CA ASP A 322 22.84 -0.88 15.77
C ASP A 322 22.66 -2.39 15.52
N PHE A 323 21.47 -2.78 15.08
CA PHE A 323 21.09 -4.16 14.76
C PHE A 323 21.75 -4.67 13.46
N TYR A 324 21.87 -3.80 12.46
CA TYR A 324 22.45 -4.12 11.16
C TYR A 324 23.98 -4.09 11.23
N GLN A 325 24.56 -5.17 11.76
CA GLN A 325 25.99 -5.44 11.72
C GLN A 325 26.29 -6.41 10.56
N TYR A 326 27.43 -6.27 9.91
CA TYR A 326 27.72 -7.03 8.69
C TYR A 326 29.05 -7.77 8.77
N ASP A 327 29.08 -8.99 8.22
CA ASP A 327 30.30 -9.82 8.17
C ASP A 327 31.32 -9.28 7.16
N ILE A 328 32.44 -8.74 7.63
CA ILE A 328 33.45 -8.11 6.77
C ILE A 328 34.17 -9.13 5.86
N GLN A 329 34.00 -10.45 6.09
CA GLN A 329 34.73 -11.50 5.37
C GLN A 329 34.11 -11.94 4.02
N GLU A 330 32.92 -11.46 3.66
CA GLU A 330 32.21 -11.86 2.40
C GLU A 330 31.88 -10.67 1.47
N ALA A 331 32.70 -9.62 1.48
CA ALA A 331 32.53 -8.45 0.60
C ALA A 331 32.96 -8.73 -0.86
#